data_AF-A0A7Y7YSL2-F1
#
_entry.id   AF-A0A7Y7YSL2-F1
#
_cell.length_a   1.000
_cell.length_b   1.000
_cell.length_c   1.000
_cell.angle_alpha   90.00
_cell.angle_beta   90.00
_cell.angle_gamma   90.00
#
_symmetry.space_group_name_H-M   'P 1'
#
loop_
_entity.id
_entity.type
_entity.pdbx_description
1 polymer ?
#
loop_
_entity_poly.entity_id
_entity_poly.type
_entity_poly.pdbx_seq_one_letter_code
_entity_poly.pdbx_strand_id
1 'polypeptide(L)' 'MALTNYVVQLYSEADPQYISGVAELKEANNSVYMYGENNQLIAVYETNDIQKLAPLSQ' A
#
# COMPACT_ATOMS: atom_id res chain seq x y z
N MET A 1 3.27 3.10 19.58
CA MET A 1 3.34 2.16 18.44
C MET A 1 3.83 2.94 17.24
N ALA A 2 4.83 2.44 16.52
CA ALA A 2 5.43 3.16 15.41
C ALA A 2 4.50 3.12 14.20
N LEU A 3 4.19 4.28 13.64
CA LEU A 3 3.51 4.41 12.36
C LEU A 3 4.57 4.25 11.27
N THR A 4 4.50 3.18 10.49
CA THR A 4 5.34 3.04 9.31
C THR A 4 4.54 3.47 8.09
N ASN A 5 5.07 4.43 7.35
CA ASN A 5 4.50 4.89 6.09
C ASN A 5 5.31 4.30 4.94
N TYR A 6 4.63 3.72 3.95
CA TYR A 6 5.24 3.21 2.73
C TYR A 6 4.64 3.93 1.53
N VAL A 7 5.44 4.15 0.49
CA VAL A 7 4.94 4.57 -0.82
C VAL A 7 5.08 3.37 -1.74
N VAL A 8 3.99 2.92 -2.37
CA VAL A 8 3.99 1.75 -3.25
C VAL A 8 3.53 2.11 -4.65
N GLN A 9 4.10 1.44 -5.66
CA GLN A 9 3.59 1.47 -7.02
C GLN A 9 2.60 0.33 -7.20
N LEU A 10 1.42 0.65 -7.73
CA LEU A 10 0.38 -0.32 -8.03
C LEU A 10 0.51 -0.76 -9.47
N TYR A 11 0.39 -2.07 -9.70
CA TYR A 11 0.37 -2.66 -11.03
C TYR A 11 -0.95 -3.38 -11.24
N SER A 12 -1.45 -3.36 -12.46
CA SER A 12 -2.60 -4.18 -12.82
C SER A 12 -2.20 -5.65 -12.81
N GLU A 13 -3.01 -6.51 -12.17
CA GLU A 13 -2.80 -7.96 -12.23
C GLU A 13 -2.93 -8.49 -13.66
N ALA A 14 -3.76 -7.85 -14.48
CA ALA A 14 -3.95 -8.20 -15.89
C ALA A 14 -2.83 -7.67 -16.80
N ASP A 15 -2.13 -6.62 -16.40
CA ASP A 15 -1.00 -6.04 -17.15
C ASP A 15 0.05 -5.41 -16.20
N PRO A 16 1.12 -6.14 -15.87
CA PRO A 16 2.17 -5.67 -14.97
C PRO A 16 2.97 -4.47 -15.52
N GLN A 17 2.90 -4.17 -16.82
CA GLN A 17 3.55 -2.99 -17.40
C GLN A 17 2.71 -1.72 -17.22
N TYR A 18 1.43 -1.89 -16.86
CA TYR A 18 0.54 -0.78 -16.55
C TYR A 18 0.69 -0.40 -15.08
N ILE A 19 1.45 0.67 -14.84
CA ILE A 19 1.49 1.35 -13.54
C ILE A 19 0.12 2.01 -13.35
N SER A 20 -0.68 1.46 -12.44
CA SER A 20 -2.03 1.95 -12.14
C SER A 20 -2.03 3.16 -11.18
N GLY A 21 -0.88 3.51 -10.59
CA GLY A 21 -0.72 4.70 -9.76
C GLY A 21 0.31 4.54 -8.64
N VAL A 22 0.49 5.61 -7.87
CA VAL A 22 1.26 5.62 -6.62
C VAL A 22 0.28 5.71 -5.45
N ALA A 23 0.47 4.88 -4.43
CA ALA A 23 -0.35 4.89 -3.22
C ALA A 23 0.50 5.00 -1.95
N GLU A 24 -0.03 5.67 -0.93
CA GLU A 24 0.56 5.67 0.41
C GLU A 24 -0.08 4.56 1.25
N LEU A 25 0.75 3.74 1.89
CA LEU A 25 0.33 2.76 2.87
C LEU A 25 0.69 3.25 4.27
N LYS A 26 -0.26 3.22 5.19
CA LYS A 26 -0.03 3.48 6.61
C LYS A 26 -0.36 2.24 7.40
N GLU A 27 0.59 1.76 8.19
CA GLU A 27 0.39 0.61 9.06
C GLU A 27 0.08 1.07 10.49
N ALA A 28 -1.04 0.62 11.06
CA ALA A 28 -1.41 0.88 12.44
C ALA A 28 -2.22 -0.30 13.02
N ASN A 29 -1.88 -0.73 14.24
CA ASN A 29 -2.65 -1.69 15.04
C ASN A 29 -3.13 -2.94 14.26
N ASN A 30 -2.23 -3.57 13.48
CA ASN A 30 -2.52 -4.77 12.67
C ASN A 30 -3.41 -4.53 11.44
N SER A 31 -3.55 -3.27 11.03
CA SER A 31 -4.23 -2.89 9.78
C SER A 31 -3.28 -2.06 8.91
N VAL A 32 -3.45 -2.20 7.60
CA VAL A 32 -2.77 -1.40 6.59
C VAL A 32 -3.81 -0.61 5.81
N TYR A 33 -3.67 0.71 5.89
CA TYR A 33 -4.53 1.68 5.23
C TYR A 33 -3.86 2.13 3.95
N MET A 34 -4.58 2.01 2.84
CA MET A 34 -4.10 2.41 1.53
C MET A 34 -4.80 3.68 1.09
N TYR A 35 -4.00 4.70 0.80
CA TYR A 35 -4.44 6.01 0.33
C TYR A 35 -4.01 6.21 -1.12
N GLY A 36 -4.95 6.60 -1.96
CA GLY A 36 -4.70 7.02 -3.33
C GLY A 36 -4.34 8.50 -3.41
N GLU A 37 -4.48 9.06 -4.61
CA GLU A 37 -4.28 10.50 -4.83
C GLU A 37 -5.16 11.35 -3.89
N ASN A 38 -4.64 12.52 -3.47
CA ASN A 38 -5.31 13.46 -2.56
C ASN A 38 -5.65 12.92 -1.16
N ASN A 39 -4.87 11.96 -0.63
CA ASN A 39 -5.11 11.34 0.68
C ASN A 39 -6.48 10.64 0.78
N GLN A 40 -7.08 10.24 -0.32
CA GLN A 40 -8.32 9.48 -0.30
C GLN A 40 -8.04 8.05 0.15
N LEU A 41 -8.70 7.60 1.23
CA LEU A 41 -8.65 6.19 1.64
C LEU A 41 -9.36 5.34 0.57
N ILE A 42 -8.63 4.40 -0.02
CA ILE A 42 -9.12 3.52 -1.08
C ILE A 42 -9.29 2.08 -0.62
N ALA A 43 -8.52 1.63 0.38
CA ALA A 43 -8.68 0.29 0.95
C ALA A 43 -8.12 0.20 2.38
N VAL A 44 -8.63 -0.79 3.12
CA VAL A 44 -8.10 -1.20 4.43
C VAL A 44 -7.94 -2.71 4.39
N TYR A 45 -6.75 -3.18 4.73
CA TYR A 45 -6.40 -4.59 4.78
C TYR A 45 -5.95 -4.96 6.19
N GLU A 46 -6.16 -6.21 6.60
CA GLU A 46 -5.45 -6.73 7.76
C GLU A 46 -3.98 -6.97 7.38
N THR A 47 -3.05 -6.72 8.31
CA THR A 47 -1.62 -6.94 8.04
C THR A 47 -1.33 -8.40 7.63
N ASN A 48 -2.14 -9.35 8.10
CA ASN A 48 -2.03 -10.77 7.79
C ASN A 48 -2.48 -11.12 6.36
N ASP A 49 -3.35 -10.32 5.74
CA ASP A 49 -3.85 -10.55 4.39
C ASP A 49 -2.84 -10.12 3.32
N ILE A 50 -1.85 -9.31 3.70
CA ILE A 50 -0.85 -8.81 2.75
C ILE A 50 0.35 -9.75 2.72
N GLN A 51 0.36 -10.65 1.73
CA GLN A 51 1.37 -11.70 1.64
C GLN A 51 2.78 -11.21 1.29
N LYS A 52 2.94 -10.00 0.73
CA LYS A 52 4.23 -9.46 0.27
C LYS A 52 4.31 -7.93 0.37
N LEU A 53 4.37 -7.40 1.59
CA LEU A 53 4.89 -6.04 1.80
C LEU A 53 6.41 -6.11 1.83
N ALA A 54 7.06 -5.82 0.70
CA ALA A 54 8.49 -5.55 0.68
C ALA A 54 8.69 -4.04 0.85
N PRO A 55 9.51 -3.57 1.83
CA PRO A 55 9.95 -2.20 1.83
C PRO A 55 10.71 -1.93 0.54
N LEU A 56 10.38 -0.84 -0.16
CA LEU A 56 11.22 -0.33 -1.24
C LEU A 56 12.58 -0.02 -0.61
N SER A 57 13.55 -0.88 -0.91
CA SER A 57 14.92 -0.73 -0.43
C SER A 57 15.43 0.65 -0.87
N GLN A 58 16.05 1.37 0.07
CA GLN A 58 16.62 2.70 -0.13
C GLN A 58 17.62 2.76 -1.28
#